data_AF-A0A967N970-F1
#
_entry.id   AF-A0A967N970-F1
#
_cell.length_a   1.000
_cell.length_b   1.000
_cell.length_c   1.000
_cell.angle_alpha   90.00
_cell.angle_beta   90.00
_cell.angle_gamma   90.00
#
_symmetry.space_group_name_H-M   'P 1'
#
loop_
_entity.id
_entity.type
_entity.pdbx_description
1 polymer ?
#
loop_
_entity_poly.entity_id
_entity_poly.type
_entity_poly.pdbx_seq_one_letter_code
_entity_poly.pdbx_strand_id
1 'polypeptide(L)'
;LTFAELGALFPKAGGQYAYLRDAYHPIAGFLYGWGLLLMIEGGAIAAVGITFAEYTLRLVGRAGADTRALTIVAIVVVAAVNYVGVKPGSRVL
;
A
#
# COMPACT_ATOMS: atom_id res chain seq x y z
N LEU A 1 -7.85 17.62 -6.86
CA LEU A 1 -7.45 18.93 -7.43
C LEU A 1 -6.15 19.41 -6.80
N THR A 2 -6.11 19.59 -5.48
CA THR A 2 -4.93 20.11 -4.74
C THR A 2 -3.63 19.32 -4.96
N PHE A 3 -3.66 17.98 -5.02
CA PHE A 3 -2.45 17.19 -5.29
C PHE A 3 -1.96 17.29 -6.75
N ALA A 4 -2.86 17.55 -7.70
CA ALA A 4 -2.49 17.74 -9.10
C ALA A 4 -1.81 19.10 -9.30
N GLU A 5 -2.33 20.15 -8.66
CA GLU A 5 -1.73 21.49 -8.65
C GLU A 5 -0.36 21.49 -7.95
N LEU A 6 -0.26 20.83 -6.78
CA LEU A 6 1.01 20.66 -6.10
C LEU A 6 2.02 19.85 -6.93
N GLY A 7 1.57 18.81 -7.64
CA GLY A 7 2.43 18.04 -8.54
C GLY A 7 2.95 18.84 -9.74
N ALA A 8 2.16 19.80 -10.24
CA ALA A 8 2.59 20.72 -11.28
C ALA A 8 3.58 21.78 -10.75
N LEU A 9 3.35 22.30 -9.53
CA LEU A 9 4.19 23.32 -8.90
C LEU A 9 5.51 22.76 -8.35
N PHE A 10 5.51 21.51 -7.88
CA PHE A 10 6.66 20.85 -7.29
C PHE A 10 6.94 19.51 -8.01
N PRO A 11 7.59 19.56 -9.19
CA PRO A 11 7.85 18.36 -10.02
C PRO A 11 9.02 17.52 -9.48
N LYS A 12 9.09 17.34 -8.16
CA LYS A 12 10.09 16.48 -7.50
C LYS A 12 9.48 15.10 -7.25
N ALA A 13 10.30 14.07 -7.41
CA ALA A 13 9.92 12.73 -6.96
C ALA A 13 9.69 12.71 -5.44
N GLY A 14 8.60 12.07 -5.00
CA GLY A 14 8.29 11.88 -3.57
C GLY A 14 6.87 12.26 -3.14
N GLY A 15 6.07 12.88 -4.02
CA GLY A 15 4.62 13.08 -3.78
C GLY A 15 4.30 13.75 -2.44
N GLN A 16 3.32 13.20 -1.72
CA GLN A 16 2.84 13.74 -0.43
C GLN A 16 3.95 13.86 0.62
N TYR A 17 4.88 12.91 0.65
CA TYR A 17 6.05 12.96 1.53
C TYR A 17 6.92 14.20 1.25
N ALA A 18 7.22 14.47 -0.03
CA ALA A 18 8.06 15.61 -0.41
C ALA A 18 7.39 16.94 -0.03
N TYR A 19 6.07 17.04 -0.17
CA TYR A 19 5.33 18.25 0.23
C TYR A 19 5.38 18.48 1.73
N LEU A 20 5.19 17.44 2.55
CA LEU A 20 5.23 17.56 4.01
C LEU A 20 6.63 17.86 4.53
N ARG A 21 7.65 17.26 3.91
CA ARG A 21 9.06 17.51 4.22
C ARG A 21 9.46 18.96 3.91
N ASP A 22 9.09 19.46 2.73
CA ASP A 22 9.51 20.77 2.23
C ASP A 22 8.68 21.92 2.85
N ALA A 23 7.40 21.69 3.22
CA ALA A 23 6.52 22.74 3.75
C ALA A 23 6.59 22.93 5.27
N TYR A 24 6.87 21.88 6.06
CA TYR A 24 6.82 21.94 7.52
C TYR A 24 8.21 21.79 8.15
N HIS A 25 8.78 20.59 8.08
CA HIS A 25 10.10 20.25 8.60
C HIS A 25 10.45 18.81 8.15
N PRO A 26 11.72 18.43 7.98
CA PRO A 26 12.10 17.07 7.60
C PRO A 26 11.51 15.95 8.50
N ILE A 27 11.31 16.25 9.78
CA ILE A 27 10.72 15.29 10.74
C ILE A 27 9.25 14.98 10.41
N ALA A 28 8.48 15.94 9.89
CA ALA A 28 7.09 15.73 9.50
C ALA A 28 7.00 14.78 8.31
N GLY A 29 7.88 14.95 7.31
CA GLY A 29 8.04 14.00 6.22
C GLY A 29 8.41 12.61 6.74
N PHE A 30 9.38 12.51 7.65
CA PHE A 30 9.80 11.22 8.23
C PHE A 30 8.65 10.49 8.94
N LEU A 31 7.92 11.19 9.82
CA LEU A 31 6.77 10.62 10.54
C LEU A 31 5.66 10.21 9.58
N TYR A 32 5.40 11.02 8.55
CA TYR A 32 4.44 10.68 7.52
C TYR A 32 4.86 9.42 6.74
N GLY A 33 6.14 9.29 6.37
CA GLY A 33 6.65 8.10 5.71
C GLY A 33 6.45 6.83 6.54
N TRP A 34 6.72 6.90 7.85
CA TRP A 34 6.45 5.79 8.77
C TRP A 34 4.96 5.49 8.94
N GLY A 35 4.13 6.52 9.06
CA GLY A 35 2.67 6.37 9.13
C GLY A 35 2.09 5.75 7.86
N LEU A 36 2.59 6.19 6.70
CA LEU A 36 2.20 5.67 5.40
C LEU A 36 2.54 4.18 5.29
N LEU A 37 3.80 3.82 5.60
CA LEU A 37 4.29 2.45 5.46
C LEU A 37 3.64 1.48 6.46
N LEU A 38 3.58 1.84 7.74
CA LEU A 38 3.14 0.91 8.80
C LEU A 38 1.63 0.90 9.01
N MET A 39 0.97 2.05 8.88
CA MET A 39 -0.42 2.19 9.30
C MET A 39 -1.37 2.31 8.12
N ILE A 40 -1.12 3.24 7.21
CA ILE A 40 -2.05 3.54 6.12
C ILE A 40 -2.05 2.39 5.11
N GLU A 41 -0.91 2.14 4.48
CA GLU A 41 -0.82 1.10 3.44
C GLU A 41 -0.86 -0.30 4.06
N GLY A 42 -0.13 -0.52 5.16
CA GLY A 42 -0.15 -1.80 5.88
C GLY A 42 -1.54 -2.19 6.37
N GLY A 43 -2.28 -1.26 6.97
CA GLY A 43 -3.65 -1.47 7.44
C GLY A 43 -4.63 -1.73 6.30
N ALA A 44 -4.52 -0.97 5.20
CA ALA A 44 -5.36 -1.16 4.02
C ALA A 44 -5.15 -2.56 3.39
N ILE A 45 -3.90 -3.00 3.23
CA ILE A 45 -3.57 -4.33 2.70
C ILE A 45 -4.14 -5.43 3.61
N ALA A 46 -4.00 -5.28 4.93
CA ALA A 46 -4.55 -6.24 5.89
C ALA A 46 -6.08 -6.32 5.81
N ALA A 47 -6.77 -5.17 5.77
CA ALA A 47 -8.23 -5.12 5.67
C ALA A 47 -8.72 -5.81 4.38
N VAL A 48 -8.13 -5.47 3.23
CA VAL A 48 -8.48 -6.09 1.94
C VAL A 48 -8.20 -7.60 1.95
N GLY A 49 -7.06 -8.03 2.51
CA GLY A 49 -6.69 -9.44 2.61
C GLY A 49 -7.66 -10.25 3.48
N ILE A 50 -8.07 -9.71 4.62
CA ILE A 50 -9.05 -10.35 5.52
C ILE A 50 -10.40 -10.48 4.80
N THR A 51 -10.87 -9.40 4.17
CA THR A 51 -12.13 -9.41 3.42
C THR A 51 -12.10 -10.42 2.27
N PHE A 52 -10.98 -10.51 1.53
CA PHE A 52 -10.78 -11.51 0.49
C PHE A 52 -10.87 -12.94 1.05
N ALA A 53 -10.21 -13.20 2.17
CA ALA A 53 -10.22 -14.51 2.81
C ALA A 53 -11.62 -14.90 3.31
N GLU A 54 -12.36 -13.96 3.89
CA GLU A 54 -13.73 -14.16 4.37
C GLU A 54 -14.68 -14.52 3.22
N TYR A 55 -14.65 -13.77 2.12
CA TYR A 55 -15.47 -14.08 0.94
C TYR A 55 -15.08 -15.42 0.32
N THR A 56 -13.80 -15.72 0.21
CA THR A 56 -13.32 -17.00 -0.34
C THR A 56 -13.82 -18.18 0.49
N LEU A 57 -13.68 -18.11 1.82
CA LEU A 57 -14.16 -19.14 2.74
C LEU A 57 -15.68 -19.31 2.65
N ARG A 58 -16.42 -18.21 2.52
CA ARG A 58 -17.88 -18.26 2.31
C ARG A 58 -18.25 -18.94 0.99
N LEU A 59 -17.51 -18.70 -0.09
CA LEU A 59 -17.75 -19.33 -1.40
C LEU A 59 -17.51 -20.84 -1.38
N VAL A 60 -16.52 -21.33 -0.63
CA VAL A 60 -16.24 -22.77 -0.50
C VAL A 60 -17.05 -23.45 0.62
N GLY A 61 -18.09 -22.78 1.15
CA GLY A 61 -18.96 -23.33 2.19
C GLY A 61 -18.33 -23.44 3.58
N ARG A 62 -17.20 -22.76 3.82
CA ARG A 62 -16.47 -22.72 5.11
C ARG A 62 -16.65 -21.38 5.82
N ALA A 63 -17.85 -20.81 5.76
CA ALA A 63 -18.17 -19.56 6.44
C ALA A 63 -17.86 -19.66 7.96
N GLY A 64 -17.19 -18.65 8.52
CA GLY A 64 -16.79 -18.62 9.93
C GLY A 64 -15.50 -19.37 10.27
N ALA A 65 -14.83 -19.99 9.29
CA ALA A 65 -13.49 -20.54 9.50
C ALA A 65 -12.43 -19.43 9.68
N ASP A 66 -11.29 -19.79 10.29
CA ASP A 66 -10.17 -18.85 10.49
C ASP A 66 -9.61 -18.33 9.15
N THR A 67 -9.63 -17.01 8.98
CA THR A 67 -9.18 -16.29 7.78
C THR A 67 -7.67 -16.03 7.77
N ARG A 68 -6.96 -16.17 8.90
CA ARG A 68 -5.57 -15.72 9.06
C ARG A 68 -4.62 -16.35 8.05
N ALA A 69 -4.62 -17.68 7.93
CA ALA A 69 -3.72 -18.38 7.01
C ALA A 69 -3.94 -17.97 5.56
N LEU A 70 -5.21 -17.89 5.13
CA LEU A 70 -5.57 -17.50 3.77
C LEU A 70 -5.23 -16.02 3.49
N THR A 71 -5.42 -15.15 4.46
CA THR A 71 -5.04 -13.72 4.39
C THR A 71 -3.54 -13.59 4.17
N ILE A 72 -2.72 -14.27 4.98
CA ILE A 72 -1.25 -14.23 4.89
C ILE A 72 -0.80 -14.75 3.52
N VAL A 73 -1.35 -15.89 3.07
CA VAL A 73 -1.02 -16.46 1.75
C VAL A 73 -1.38 -15.48 0.64
N ALA A 74 -2.57 -14.87 0.67
CA ALA A 74 -3.00 -13.90 -0.33
C ALA A 74 -2.06 -12.69 -0.40
N ILE A 75 -1.70 -12.11 0.76
CA ILE A 75 -0.77 -10.99 0.85
C ILE A 75 0.60 -11.38 0.28
N VAL A 76 1.15 -12.54 0.65
CA VAL A 76 2.45 -13.01 0.17
C VAL A 76 2.44 -13.23 -1.34
N VAL A 77 1.37 -13.82 -1.89
CA VAL A 77 1.23 -14.03 -3.33
C VAL A 77 1.19 -12.70 -4.07
N VAL A 78 0.36 -11.74 -3.63
CA VAL A 78 0.27 -10.42 -4.26
C VAL A 78 1.60 -9.66 -4.13
N ALA A 79 2.26 -9.73 -2.98
CA ALA A 79 3.58 -9.12 -2.78
C ALA A 79 4.63 -9.73 -3.71
N ALA A 80 4.64 -11.05 -3.88
CA ALA A 80 5.55 -11.72 -4.81
C ALA A 80 5.30 -11.31 -6.26
N VAL A 81 4.03 -11.23 -6.68
CA VAL A 81 3.63 -10.74 -8.01
C VAL A 81 4.11 -9.31 -8.22
N ASN A 82 3.86 -8.42 -7.26
CA ASN A 82 4.31 -7.03 -7.32
C ASN A 82 5.84 -6.92 -7.38
N TYR A 83 6.56 -7.71 -6.59
CA TYR A 83 8.02 -7.73 -6.59
C TYR A 83 8.60 -8.21 -7.92
N VAL A 84 8.04 -9.26 -8.52
CA VAL A 84 8.49 -9.78 -9.82
C VAL A 84 8.13 -8.80 -10.95
N GLY A 85 6.94 -8.21 -10.92
CA GLY A 85 6.46 -7.26 -11.93
C GLY A 85 7.20 -5.93 -11.97
N VAL A 86 7.79 -5.50 -10.84
CA VAL A 86 8.64 -4.31 -10.78
C VAL A 86 9.89 -4.43 -11.65
N LYS A 87 10.48 -5.63 -11.78
CA LYS A 87 11.74 -5.86 -12.53
C LYS A 87 11.65 -5.57 -14.03
N PRO A 88 10.58 -5.98 -14.76
CA PRO A 88 10.39 -5.55 -16.15
C PRO A 88 9.91 -4.09 -16.25
N GLY A 89 9.09 -3.59 -15.32
CA GLY A 89 8.59 -2.21 -15.36
C GLY A 89 9.69 -1.15 -15.25
N SER A 90 10.75 -1.42 -14.48
CA SER A 90 11.91 -0.51 -14.35
C SER A 90 12.89 -0.57 -15.54
N ARG A 91 12.65 -1.41 -16.55
CA ARG A 91 13.49 -1.51 -17.76
C ARG A 91 12.90 -0.77 -18.97
N VAL A 92 11.66 -0.31 -18.87
CA VAL A 92 10.92 0.37 -19.95
C VAL A 92 10.91 1.90 -19.77
N LEU A 93 11.39 2.39 -18.62
CA LEU A 93 11.71 3.80 -18.33
C LEU A 93 13.21 3.98 -18.26
#